data_AF-A0A2U3Y2D1-F1
#
_entry.id   AF-A0A2U3Y2D1-F1
#
_cell.length_a   1.000
_cell.length_b   1.000
_cell.length_c   1.000
_cell.angle_alpha   90.00
_cell.angle_beta   90.00
_cell.angle_gamma   90.00
#
_symmetry.space_group_name_H-M   'P 1'
#
loop_
_entity.id
_entity.type
_entity.pdbx_description
1 polymer ?
#
loop_
_entity_poly.entity_id
_entity_poly.type
_entity_poly.pdbx_seq_one_letter_code
_entity_poly.pdbx_strand_id
1 'polypeptide(L)'
;MARPPAPGSVIVPDWHESAEGKEYLACILRKNRRRVFGLLERPVLPPPVAIDTASYKIFVSGKSGVGKTALVAKLAGLEVPVVHHETTGIQTTVVFWPAKLQASDRVVMFRFEFWDCGESALKKFDHMLPACKEKTDAFLFLFSFTDRASFEDLPGQLARVAGEAPGVVRMVIGSKFDQYMQTDVPERDLTAFRQAWKLPLLRVKSVPGRRLADGRTLDGRAGLADIAHVLNGLAEQLWHQDQVAAGLLPNTSENTPS
;
A
#
# COMPACT_ATOMS: atom_id res chain seq x y z
N MET A 1 -11.90 7.08 14.00
CA MET A 1 -10.71 6.27 13.66
C MET A 1 -9.67 6.51 14.72
N ALA A 2 -8.93 5.47 15.10
CA ALA A 2 -7.74 5.65 15.92
C ALA A 2 -6.76 6.57 15.19
N ARG A 3 -6.00 7.37 15.95
CA ARG A 3 -4.95 8.21 15.38
C ARG A 3 -3.93 7.30 14.68
N PRO A 4 -3.42 7.66 13.49
CA PRO A 4 -2.37 6.89 12.85
C PRO A 4 -1.17 6.73 13.79
N PRO A 5 -0.55 5.54 13.89
CA PRO A 5 0.71 5.39 14.61
C PRO A 5 1.78 6.30 14.02
N ALA A 6 2.74 6.69 14.87
CA ALA A 6 3.90 7.42 14.41
C ALA A 6 4.78 6.51 13.55
N PRO A 7 5.37 7.01 12.44
CA PRO A 7 6.24 6.20 11.58
C PRO A 7 7.31 5.43 12.36
N GLY A 8 7.31 4.10 12.22
CA GLY A 8 8.27 3.21 12.88
C GLY A 8 7.95 2.87 14.33
N SER A 9 6.76 3.24 14.83
CA SER A 9 6.36 2.90 16.21
C SER A 9 5.84 1.47 16.35
N VAL A 10 5.47 0.82 15.25
CA VAL A 10 4.86 -0.53 15.24
C VAL A 10 5.76 -1.52 14.54
N ILE A 11 6.36 -1.13 13.41
CA ILE A 11 7.29 -1.95 12.64
C ILE A 11 8.70 -1.41 12.83
N VAL A 12 9.67 -2.31 13.07
CA VAL A 12 11.10 -1.95 13.16
C VAL A 12 11.55 -1.37 11.81
N PRO A 13 11.94 -0.09 11.75
CA PRO A 13 12.40 0.54 10.51
C PRO A 13 13.62 -0.19 9.94
N ASP A 14 13.66 -0.31 8.61
CA ASP A 14 14.79 -0.87 7.86
C ASP A 14 15.24 -2.29 8.26
N TRP A 15 14.46 -3.01 9.08
CA TRP A 15 14.78 -4.38 9.49
C TRP A 15 14.96 -5.34 8.31
N HIS A 16 14.24 -5.09 7.21
CA HIS A 16 14.37 -5.81 5.94
C HIS A 16 15.79 -5.77 5.33
N GLU A 17 16.63 -4.81 5.74
CA GLU A 17 18.04 -4.71 5.34
C GLU A 17 19.00 -5.51 6.23
N SER A 18 18.56 -5.91 7.42
CA SER A 18 19.36 -6.70 8.37
C SER A 18 19.67 -8.11 7.85
N ALA A 19 20.67 -8.78 8.43
CA ALA A 19 20.99 -10.16 8.06
C ALA A 19 19.78 -11.11 8.27
N GLU A 20 19.08 -10.94 9.39
CA GLU A 20 17.85 -11.67 9.73
C GLU A 20 16.74 -11.38 8.70
N GLY A 21 16.43 -10.11 8.46
CA GLY A 21 15.38 -9.73 7.50
C GLY A 21 15.65 -10.23 6.08
N LYS A 22 16.93 -10.26 5.67
CA LYS A 22 17.35 -10.81 4.38
C LYS A 22 17.12 -12.31 4.24
N GLU A 23 17.12 -13.06 5.34
CA GLU A 23 16.79 -14.49 5.38
C GLU A 23 15.28 -14.69 5.14
N TYR A 24 14.44 -13.94 5.84
CA TYR A 24 12.98 -13.97 5.62
C TYR A 24 12.60 -13.56 4.21
N LEU A 25 13.21 -12.50 3.66
CA LEU A 25 12.95 -12.07 2.29
C LEU A 25 13.35 -13.10 1.23
N ALA A 26 14.20 -14.07 1.55
CA ALA A 26 14.57 -15.11 0.60
C ALA A 26 13.36 -15.94 0.12
N CYS A 27 12.31 -16.09 0.95
CA CYS A 27 11.12 -16.87 0.57
C CYS A 27 10.24 -16.20 -0.49
N ILE A 28 10.35 -14.87 -0.66
CA ILE A 28 9.65 -14.08 -1.69
C ILE A 28 10.53 -13.77 -2.90
N LEU A 29 11.78 -14.26 -2.88
CA LEU A 29 12.75 -14.12 -3.98
C LEU A 29 13.02 -15.47 -4.64
N ARG A 30 13.18 -15.48 -5.96
CA ARG A 30 13.68 -16.63 -6.72
C ARG A 30 14.75 -16.15 -7.69
N LYS A 31 15.97 -16.68 -7.55
CA LYS A 31 17.14 -16.26 -8.36
C LYS A 31 17.32 -14.73 -8.37
N ASN A 32 17.25 -14.09 -7.19
CA ASN A 32 17.33 -12.64 -7.00
C ASN A 32 16.26 -11.82 -7.76
N ARG A 33 15.10 -12.39 -8.05
CA ARG A 33 13.92 -11.66 -8.56
C ARG A 33 12.73 -11.89 -7.65
N ARG A 34 11.81 -10.93 -7.55
CA ARG A 34 10.58 -11.15 -6.79
C ARG A 34 9.74 -12.22 -7.46
N ARG A 35 9.27 -13.15 -6.64
CA ARG A 35 8.33 -14.18 -7.05
C ARG A 35 6.94 -13.56 -7.10
N VAL A 36 6.23 -13.83 -8.19
CA VAL A 36 4.81 -13.54 -8.30
C VAL A 36 4.05 -14.72 -7.71
N PHE A 37 3.09 -14.43 -6.84
CA PHE A 37 2.27 -15.43 -6.17
C PHE A 37 0.85 -15.38 -6.74
N GLY A 38 0.30 -16.54 -7.08
CA GLY A 38 -1.14 -16.69 -7.32
C GLY A 38 -1.94 -16.43 -6.04
N LEU A 39 -3.26 -16.22 -6.18
CA LEU A 39 -4.15 -15.87 -5.06
C LEU A 39 -4.09 -16.87 -3.88
N LEU A 40 -3.94 -18.15 -4.21
CA LEU A 40 -3.85 -19.27 -3.27
C LEU A 40 -2.42 -19.68 -2.93
N GLU A 41 -1.42 -19.12 -3.62
CA GLU A 41 -0.02 -19.44 -3.35
C GLU A 41 0.47 -18.72 -2.09
N ARG A 42 1.43 -19.35 -1.41
CA ARG A 42 2.09 -18.79 -0.23
C ARG A 42 3.60 -19.01 -0.34
N PRO A 43 4.43 -18.09 0.19
CA PRO A 43 5.84 -18.35 0.38
C PRO A 43 6.01 -19.51 1.38
N VAL A 44 6.94 -20.41 1.08
CA VAL A 44 7.28 -21.52 1.97
C VAL A 44 8.55 -21.14 2.70
N LEU A 45 8.44 -21.03 4.03
CA LEU A 45 9.55 -20.78 4.93
C LEU A 45 10.01 -22.11 5.55
N PRO A 46 11.32 -22.33 5.73
CA PRO A 46 11.80 -23.50 6.45
C PRO A 46 11.34 -23.45 7.91
N PRO A 47 11.15 -24.61 8.58
CA PRO A 47 10.59 -24.67 9.94
C PRO A 47 11.24 -23.76 10.99
N PRO A 48 12.58 -23.55 11.01
CA PRO A 48 13.23 -22.67 11.98
C PRO A 48 12.84 -21.19 11.88
N VAL A 49 12.30 -20.76 10.74
CA VAL A 49 11.89 -19.38 10.46
C VAL A 49 10.40 -19.30 10.09
N ALA A 50 9.62 -20.30 10.50
CA ALA A 50 8.17 -20.28 10.33
C ALA A 50 7.55 -19.16 11.15
N ILE A 51 6.68 -18.36 10.53
CA ILE A 51 6.05 -17.18 11.14
C ILE A 51 4.57 -17.13 10.79
N ASP A 52 3.82 -16.46 11.64
CA ASP A 52 2.38 -16.21 11.42
C ASP A 52 2.18 -15.28 10.21
N THR A 53 1.05 -15.47 9.52
CA THR A 53 0.65 -14.64 8.39
C THR A 53 -0.58 -13.81 8.73
N ALA A 54 -0.45 -12.48 8.66
CA ALA A 54 -1.56 -11.54 8.73
C ALA A 54 -2.01 -11.18 7.31
N SER A 55 -3.30 -11.35 7.00
CA SER A 55 -3.83 -11.17 5.64
C SER A 55 -4.78 -10.00 5.57
N TYR A 56 -4.58 -9.12 4.57
CA TYR A 56 -5.32 -7.88 4.43
C TYR A 56 -5.79 -7.68 2.99
N LYS A 57 -7.08 -7.36 2.81
CA LYS A 57 -7.66 -6.87 1.56
C LYS A 57 -7.51 -5.36 1.47
N ILE A 58 -6.88 -4.88 0.41
CA ILE A 58 -6.61 -3.46 0.19
C ILE A 58 -7.23 -3.01 -1.13
N PHE A 59 -8.16 -2.06 -1.07
CA PHE A 59 -8.72 -1.46 -2.27
C PHE A 59 -7.95 -0.19 -2.68
N VAL A 60 -7.57 -0.12 -3.95
CA VAL A 60 -6.85 1.01 -4.54
C VAL A 60 -7.83 1.88 -5.32
N SER A 61 -8.10 3.08 -4.82
CA SER A 61 -9.00 4.08 -5.42
C SER A 61 -8.22 5.28 -5.94
N GLY A 62 -8.72 5.92 -6.99
CA GLY A 62 -8.08 7.06 -7.63
C GLY A 62 -8.65 7.31 -9.02
N LYS A 63 -8.43 8.52 -9.57
CA LYS A 63 -8.88 8.83 -10.93
C LYS A 63 -8.22 7.93 -11.99
N SER A 64 -8.78 7.87 -13.19
CA SER A 64 -8.10 7.27 -14.35
C SER A 64 -6.74 7.95 -14.57
N GLY A 65 -5.72 7.19 -14.96
CA GLY A 65 -4.40 7.74 -15.28
C GLY A 65 -3.50 8.17 -14.10
N VAL A 66 -3.99 8.11 -12.86
CA VAL A 66 -3.18 8.47 -11.67
C VAL A 66 -2.12 7.44 -11.31
N GLY A 67 -2.08 6.27 -11.97
CA GLY A 67 -1.05 5.25 -11.75
C GLY A 67 -1.38 4.17 -10.71
N LYS A 68 -2.66 3.82 -10.53
CA LYS A 68 -3.10 2.72 -9.65
C LYS A 68 -2.45 1.38 -10.00
N THR A 69 -2.60 0.97 -11.25
CA THR A 69 -2.02 -0.27 -11.78
C THR A 69 -0.49 -0.24 -11.73
N ALA A 70 0.12 0.92 -11.99
CA ALA A 70 1.57 1.10 -11.89
C ALA A 70 2.08 0.98 -10.45
N LEU A 71 1.35 1.48 -9.46
CA LEU A 71 1.65 1.27 -8.04
C LEU A 71 1.59 -0.21 -7.68
N VAL A 72 0.47 -0.88 -7.97
CA VAL A 72 0.29 -2.30 -7.63
C VAL A 72 1.35 -3.17 -8.29
N ALA A 73 1.65 -2.93 -9.58
CA ALA A 73 2.73 -3.62 -10.29
C ALA A 73 4.09 -3.41 -9.60
N LYS A 74 4.43 -2.17 -9.25
CA LYS A 74 5.68 -1.83 -8.55
C LYS A 74 5.75 -2.47 -7.16
N LEU A 75 4.65 -2.54 -6.41
CA LEU A 75 4.62 -3.20 -5.11
C LEU A 75 4.76 -4.74 -5.21
N ALA A 76 4.31 -5.34 -6.31
CA ALA A 76 4.36 -6.79 -6.52
C ALA A 76 5.62 -7.29 -7.23
N GLY A 77 6.46 -6.41 -7.79
CA GLY A 77 7.64 -6.82 -8.57
C GLY A 77 7.32 -7.20 -9.99
N LEU A 78 6.19 -6.72 -10.49
CA LEU A 78 5.80 -6.83 -11.88
C LEU A 78 6.42 -5.69 -12.69
N GLU A 79 6.47 -5.89 -14.01
CA GLU A 79 6.84 -4.83 -14.94
C GLU A 79 5.85 -3.68 -14.81
N VAL A 80 6.38 -2.47 -14.60
CA VAL A 80 5.55 -1.28 -14.44
C VAL A 80 5.07 -0.84 -15.83
N PRO A 81 3.75 -0.71 -16.06
CA PRO A 81 3.23 -0.26 -17.34
C PRO A 81 3.67 1.18 -17.64
N VAL A 82 4.21 1.40 -18.83
CA VAL A 82 4.66 2.72 -19.31
C VAL A 82 3.57 3.49 -20.07
N VAL A 83 2.56 2.79 -20.57
CA VAL A 83 1.38 3.36 -21.21
C VAL A 83 0.17 3.09 -20.34
N HIS A 84 -0.64 4.12 -20.10
CA HIS A 84 -1.90 3.96 -19.39
C HIS A 84 -2.92 3.25 -20.26
N HIS A 85 -3.42 2.11 -19.77
CA HIS A 85 -4.62 1.46 -20.27
C HIS A 85 -5.60 1.34 -19.10
N GLU A 86 -6.84 1.76 -19.30
CA GLU A 86 -7.85 1.69 -18.26
C GLU A 86 -8.14 0.23 -17.90
N THR A 87 -8.11 -0.08 -16.60
CA THR A 87 -8.41 -1.43 -16.10
C THR A 87 -9.89 -1.76 -16.29
N THR A 88 -10.19 -2.75 -17.13
CA THR A 88 -11.56 -3.10 -17.56
C THR A 88 -12.38 -3.87 -16.51
N GLY A 89 -11.90 -3.95 -15.26
CA GLY A 89 -12.53 -4.71 -14.18
C GLY A 89 -11.72 -4.64 -12.88
N ILE A 90 -11.94 -5.59 -11.98
CA ILE A 90 -11.15 -5.78 -10.76
C ILE A 90 -9.96 -6.68 -11.08
N GLN A 91 -8.75 -6.21 -10.82
CA GLN A 91 -7.54 -7.00 -10.83
C GLN A 91 -7.04 -7.19 -9.41
N THR A 92 -6.75 -8.44 -9.04
CA THR A 92 -6.22 -8.79 -7.72
C THR A 92 -4.74 -9.15 -7.82
N THR A 93 -3.93 -8.63 -6.90
CA THR A 93 -2.50 -8.91 -6.84
C THR A 93 -2.08 -9.14 -5.39
N VAL A 94 -1.40 -10.26 -5.13
CA VAL A 94 -0.93 -10.60 -3.79
C VAL A 94 0.54 -10.21 -3.63
N VAL A 95 0.85 -9.52 -2.54
CA VAL A 95 2.21 -9.14 -2.13
C VAL A 95 2.48 -9.66 -0.74
N PHE A 96 3.60 -10.34 -0.58
CA PHE A 96 4.08 -10.83 0.71
C PHE A 96 5.23 -9.97 1.21
N TRP A 97 5.16 -9.55 2.48
CA TRP A 97 6.15 -8.70 3.10
C TRP A 97 6.42 -9.15 4.55
N PRO A 98 7.59 -9.73 4.85
CA PRO A 98 7.97 -9.99 6.23
C PRO A 98 8.39 -8.68 6.91
N ALA A 99 7.87 -8.44 8.10
CA ALA A 99 8.27 -7.29 8.92
C ALA A 99 8.34 -7.67 10.39
N LYS A 100 9.25 -7.01 11.12
CA LYS A 100 9.46 -7.23 12.56
C LYS A 100 8.67 -6.23 13.38
N LEU A 101 7.93 -6.73 14.37
CA LEU A 101 7.12 -5.92 15.27
C LEU A 101 8.00 -5.31 16.36
N GLN A 102 7.89 -3.99 16.55
CA GLN A 102 8.67 -3.24 17.53
C GLN A 102 8.40 -3.69 18.97
N ALA A 103 7.14 -3.99 19.30
CA ALA A 103 6.74 -4.27 20.69
C ALA A 103 7.07 -5.69 21.16
N SER A 104 7.15 -6.67 20.26
CA SER A 104 7.29 -8.09 20.61
C SER A 104 8.55 -8.75 20.05
N ASP A 105 9.32 -8.04 19.21
CA ASP A 105 10.45 -8.57 18.45
C ASP A 105 10.08 -9.77 17.54
N ARG A 106 8.79 -10.03 17.35
CA ARG A 106 8.30 -11.12 16.48
C ARG A 106 8.28 -10.67 15.03
N VAL A 107 8.62 -11.57 14.13
CA VAL A 107 8.44 -11.38 12.69
C VAL A 107 7.07 -11.90 12.27
N VAL A 108 6.35 -11.11 11.48
CA VAL A 108 5.05 -11.46 10.89
C VAL A 108 5.13 -11.35 9.38
N MET A 109 4.53 -12.31 8.68
CA MET A 109 4.35 -12.23 7.23
C MET A 109 3.07 -11.46 6.92
N PHE A 110 3.19 -10.29 6.31
CA PHE A 110 2.04 -9.53 5.85
C PHE A 110 1.67 -9.98 4.42
N ARG A 111 0.45 -10.50 4.24
CA ARG A 111 -0.15 -10.84 2.94
C ARG A 111 -1.11 -9.72 2.54
N PHE A 112 -0.67 -8.88 1.64
CA PHE A 112 -1.47 -7.80 1.07
C PHE A 112 -2.14 -8.26 -0.22
N GLU A 113 -3.47 -8.26 -0.25
CA GLU A 113 -4.26 -8.54 -1.44
C GLU A 113 -4.78 -7.22 -2.00
N PHE A 114 -4.07 -6.67 -2.99
CA PHE A 114 -4.43 -5.42 -3.65
C PHE A 114 -5.54 -5.67 -4.67
N TRP A 115 -6.61 -4.91 -4.56
CA TRP A 115 -7.72 -4.84 -5.50
C TRP A 115 -7.59 -3.52 -6.27
N ASP A 116 -7.18 -3.59 -7.53
CA ASP A 116 -7.12 -2.46 -8.47
C ASP A 116 -8.35 -2.50 -9.39
N CYS A 117 -9.06 -1.39 -9.51
CA CYS A 117 -10.19 -1.27 -10.42
C CYS A 117 -10.16 0.06 -11.16
N GLY A 118 -10.45 0.03 -12.46
CA GLY A 118 -10.56 1.23 -13.29
C GLY A 118 -11.68 2.14 -12.79
N GLU A 119 -11.46 3.45 -12.87
CA GLU A 119 -12.46 4.44 -12.46
C GLU A 119 -13.69 4.37 -13.37
N SER A 120 -13.49 4.18 -14.68
CA SER A 120 -14.58 4.05 -15.64
C SER A 120 -15.45 2.82 -15.34
N ALA A 121 -14.84 1.71 -14.95
CA ALA A 121 -15.58 0.50 -14.56
C ALA A 121 -16.40 0.73 -13.29
N LEU A 122 -15.82 1.41 -12.28
CA LEU A 122 -16.53 1.75 -11.04
C LEU A 122 -17.73 2.67 -11.27
N LYS A 123 -17.65 3.58 -12.25
CA LYS A 123 -18.77 4.48 -12.62
C LYS A 123 -19.83 3.81 -13.49
N LYS A 124 -19.41 2.86 -14.34
CA LYS A 124 -20.31 2.19 -15.30
C LYS A 124 -21.11 1.07 -14.65
N PHE A 125 -20.55 0.40 -13.64
CA PHE A 125 -21.12 -0.81 -13.07
C PHE A 125 -21.28 -0.67 -11.55
N ASP A 126 -22.51 -0.51 -11.10
CA ASP A 126 -22.84 -0.22 -9.69
C ASP A 126 -22.42 -1.33 -8.71
N HIS A 127 -22.22 -2.56 -9.18
CA HIS A 127 -21.80 -3.70 -8.36
C HIS A 127 -20.28 -3.75 -8.10
N MET A 128 -19.47 -3.02 -8.88
CA MET A 128 -18.01 -3.08 -8.78
C MET A 128 -17.48 -2.44 -7.50
N LEU A 129 -17.98 -1.25 -7.14
CA LEU A 129 -17.55 -0.55 -5.94
C LEU A 129 -17.96 -1.30 -4.65
N PRO A 130 -19.19 -1.82 -4.50
CA PRO A 130 -19.56 -2.70 -3.39
C PRO A 130 -18.64 -3.92 -3.25
N ALA A 131 -18.35 -4.63 -4.35
CA ALA A 131 -17.46 -5.79 -4.33
C ALA A 131 -16.03 -5.42 -3.89
N CYS A 132 -15.53 -4.27 -4.35
CA CYS A 132 -14.24 -3.75 -3.90
C CYS A 132 -14.24 -3.42 -2.41
N LYS A 133 -15.32 -2.85 -1.87
CA LYS A 133 -15.43 -2.40 -0.47
C LYS A 133 -15.68 -3.53 0.53
N GLU A 134 -16.37 -4.59 0.13
CA GLU A 134 -16.73 -5.69 1.03
C GLU A 134 -15.48 -6.26 1.71
N LYS A 135 -15.50 -6.32 3.06
CA LYS A 135 -14.40 -6.87 3.89
C LYS A 135 -13.02 -6.28 3.56
N THR A 136 -12.97 -5.00 3.22
CA THR A 136 -11.72 -4.29 2.99
C THR A 136 -11.11 -3.83 4.30
N ASP A 137 -9.83 -4.09 4.48
CA ASP A 137 -9.05 -3.70 5.67
C ASP A 137 -8.38 -2.33 5.48
N ALA A 138 -8.07 -1.96 4.22
CA ALA A 138 -7.53 -0.65 3.89
C ALA A 138 -8.00 -0.08 2.55
N PHE A 139 -8.17 1.24 2.51
CA PHE A 139 -8.31 2.03 1.28
C PHE A 139 -7.03 2.83 1.01
N LEU A 140 -6.45 2.65 -0.18
CA LEU A 140 -5.39 3.50 -0.71
C LEU A 140 -5.99 4.49 -1.69
N PHE A 141 -5.96 5.78 -1.34
CA PHE A 141 -6.43 6.88 -2.17
C PHE A 141 -5.26 7.49 -2.94
N LEU A 142 -5.28 7.33 -4.25
CA LEU A 142 -4.21 7.77 -5.13
C LEU A 142 -4.56 9.10 -5.80
N PHE A 143 -3.61 10.01 -5.74
CA PHE A 143 -3.52 11.18 -6.61
C PHE A 143 -2.17 11.17 -7.33
N SER A 144 -2.04 11.95 -8.39
CA SER A 144 -0.78 12.13 -9.10
C SER A 144 -0.22 13.52 -8.86
N PHE A 145 1.10 13.61 -8.64
CA PHE A 145 1.78 14.89 -8.51
C PHE A 145 1.66 15.76 -9.76
N THR A 146 1.42 15.17 -10.93
CA THR A 146 1.25 15.85 -12.23
C THR A 146 -0.22 16.00 -12.64
N ASP A 147 -1.16 15.87 -11.70
CA ASP A 147 -2.59 16.02 -11.95
C ASP A 147 -3.25 16.68 -10.73
N ARG A 148 -3.37 18.01 -10.79
CA ARG A 148 -4.03 18.80 -9.75
C ARG A 148 -5.43 18.30 -9.44
N ALA A 149 -6.20 18.00 -10.47
CA ALA A 149 -7.60 17.62 -10.33
C ALA A 149 -7.72 16.28 -9.58
N SER A 150 -6.75 15.37 -9.70
CA SER A 150 -6.73 14.14 -8.90
C SER A 150 -6.54 14.38 -7.40
N PHE A 151 -5.76 15.41 -7.03
CA PHE A 151 -5.54 15.77 -5.63
C PHE A 151 -6.77 16.45 -5.02
N GLU A 152 -7.38 17.38 -5.75
CA GLU A 152 -8.59 18.08 -5.31
C GLU A 152 -9.82 17.15 -5.17
N ASP A 153 -9.80 16.00 -5.86
CA ASP A 153 -10.85 14.97 -5.76
C ASP A 153 -10.73 14.08 -4.52
N LEU A 154 -9.60 14.09 -3.79
CA LEU A 154 -9.38 13.21 -2.63
C LEU A 154 -10.50 13.28 -1.57
N PRO A 155 -10.99 14.46 -1.14
CA PRO A 155 -12.14 14.57 -0.24
C PRO A 155 -13.39 13.85 -0.75
N GLY A 156 -13.70 14.02 -2.04
CA GLY A 156 -14.84 13.38 -2.69
C GLY A 156 -14.68 11.87 -2.74
N GLN A 157 -13.47 11.38 -3.02
CA GLN A 157 -13.19 9.94 -2.99
C GLN A 157 -13.29 9.36 -1.58
N LEU A 158 -12.74 10.04 -0.57
CA LEU A 158 -12.83 9.62 0.82
C LEU A 158 -14.29 9.46 1.26
N ALA A 159 -15.13 10.45 0.95
CA ALA A 159 -16.56 10.41 1.25
C ALA A 159 -17.28 9.26 0.50
N ARG A 160 -17.04 9.13 -0.82
CA ARG A 160 -17.72 8.15 -1.68
C ARG A 160 -17.31 6.70 -1.40
N VAL A 161 -16.01 6.46 -1.24
CA VAL A 161 -15.44 5.11 -1.19
C VAL A 161 -15.41 4.60 0.24
N ALA A 162 -14.78 5.35 1.16
CA ALA A 162 -14.65 4.89 2.54
C ALA A 162 -15.91 5.12 3.36
N GLY A 163 -16.68 6.20 3.08
CA GLY A 163 -17.85 6.56 3.87
C GLY A 163 -17.56 6.56 5.38
N GLU A 164 -18.47 6.00 6.16
CA GLU A 164 -18.32 5.84 7.61
C GLU A 164 -17.69 4.51 8.05
N ALA A 165 -17.16 3.69 7.14
CA ALA A 165 -16.67 2.34 7.46
C ALA A 165 -15.72 2.35 8.68
N PRO A 166 -16.18 1.92 9.87
CA PRO A 166 -15.40 2.02 11.09
C PRO A 166 -14.30 0.95 11.06
N GLY A 167 -13.11 1.32 11.54
CA GLY A 167 -12.00 0.38 11.68
C GLY A 167 -11.26 0.00 10.38
N VAL A 168 -11.57 0.61 9.24
CA VAL A 168 -10.83 0.40 7.99
C VAL A 168 -9.70 1.41 7.86
N VAL A 169 -8.46 0.99 7.57
CA VAL A 169 -7.34 1.91 7.37
C VAL A 169 -7.56 2.79 6.14
N ARG A 170 -7.21 4.08 6.21
CA ARG A 170 -7.26 5.02 5.08
C ARG A 170 -5.88 5.64 4.91
N MET A 171 -5.29 5.50 3.73
CA MET A 171 -4.00 6.10 3.40
C MET A 171 -4.05 6.80 2.06
N VAL A 172 -3.26 7.86 1.90
CA VAL A 172 -3.11 8.60 0.65
C VAL A 172 -1.75 8.27 0.04
N ILE A 173 -1.74 8.03 -1.27
CA ILE A 173 -0.52 7.80 -2.05
C ILE A 173 -0.42 8.86 -3.14
N GLY A 174 0.65 9.66 -3.10
CA GLY A 174 1.02 10.57 -4.18
C GLY A 174 1.94 9.86 -5.18
N SER A 175 1.43 9.59 -6.38
CA SER A 175 2.16 8.91 -7.45
C SER A 175 2.90 9.88 -8.38
N LYS A 176 3.80 9.35 -9.23
CA LYS A 176 4.62 10.11 -10.18
C LYS A 176 5.49 11.18 -9.51
N PHE A 177 5.91 10.92 -8.27
CA PHE A 177 6.76 11.86 -7.52
C PHE A 177 8.16 12.04 -8.14
N ASP A 178 8.53 11.20 -9.12
CA ASP A 178 9.72 11.34 -9.95
C ASP A 178 9.64 12.53 -10.92
N GLN A 179 8.44 12.98 -11.27
CA GLN A 179 8.20 14.04 -12.27
C GLN A 179 8.15 15.43 -11.60
N TYR A 180 9.13 15.73 -10.76
CA TYR A 180 9.13 16.93 -9.91
C TYR A 180 9.03 18.26 -10.68
N MET A 181 9.57 18.32 -11.90
CA MET A 181 9.46 19.51 -12.76
C MET A 181 8.05 19.74 -13.34
N GLN A 182 7.19 18.73 -13.29
CA GLN A 182 5.81 18.76 -13.77
C GLN A 182 4.81 18.70 -12.60
N THR A 183 5.26 19.05 -11.38
CA THR A 183 4.42 18.95 -10.19
C THR A 183 3.36 20.06 -10.18
N ASP A 184 2.10 19.66 -10.18
CA ASP A 184 0.93 20.54 -10.03
C ASP A 184 0.42 20.57 -8.57
N VAL A 185 0.97 19.72 -7.71
CA VAL A 185 0.62 19.61 -6.29
C VAL A 185 1.82 20.00 -5.42
N PRO A 186 1.92 21.26 -4.97
CA PRO A 186 3.02 21.73 -4.14
C PRO A 186 2.93 21.25 -2.69
N GLU A 187 4.07 21.31 -1.98
CA GLU A 187 4.20 20.87 -0.58
C GLU A 187 3.23 21.57 0.39
N ARG A 188 2.91 22.85 0.13
CA ARG A 188 1.94 23.60 0.94
C ARG A 188 0.56 22.92 0.97
N ASP A 189 0.15 22.34 -0.16
CA ASP A 189 -1.17 21.73 -0.29
C ASP A 189 -1.18 20.35 0.39
N LEU A 190 -0.07 19.61 0.31
CA LEU A 190 0.10 18.38 1.09
C LEU A 190 0.10 18.65 2.59
N THR A 191 0.71 19.75 3.02
CA THR A 191 0.75 20.16 4.43
C THR A 191 -0.65 20.51 4.92
N ALA A 192 -1.38 21.34 4.17
CA ALA A 192 -2.76 21.69 4.48
C ALA A 192 -3.66 20.44 4.52
N PHE A 193 -3.52 19.53 3.56
CA PHE A 193 -4.27 18.28 3.53
C PHE A 193 -3.96 17.39 4.76
N ARG A 194 -2.68 17.21 5.11
CA ARG A 194 -2.28 16.43 6.29
C ARG A 194 -2.84 17.01 7.59
N GLN A 195 -2.88 18.33 7.72
CA GLN A 195 -3.45 19.01 8.89
C GLN A 195 -4.97 18.82 8.96
N ALA A 196 -5.67 18.96 7.84
CA ALA A 196 -7.12 18.85 7.77
C ALA A 196 -7.62 17.42 7.97
N TRP A 197 -7.00 16.43 7.31
CA TRP A 197 -7.49 15.05 7.26
C TRP A 197 -6.81 14.11 8.23
N LYS A 198 -5.60 14.44 8.70
CA LYS A 198 -4.78 13.60 9.61
C LYS A 198 -4.60 12.16 9.10
N LEU A 199 -4.54 11.97 7.79
CA LEU A 199 -4.31 10.68 7.15
C LEU A 199 -2.82 10.48 6.81
N PRO A 200 -2.29 9.24 6.90
CA PRO A 200 -0.98 8.91 6.37
C PRO A 200 -0.91 9.24 4.87
N LEU A 201 0.17 9.92 4.46
CA LEU A 201 0.42 10.26 3.06
C LEU A 201 1.84 9.88 2.68
N LEU A 202 1.97 8.93 1.75
CA LEU A 202 3.24 8.45 1.23
C LEU A 202 3.44 8.90 -0.23
N ARG A 203 4.69 9.08 -0.63
CA ARG A 203 5.09 9.44 -1.99
C ARG A 203 5.71 8.25 -2.67
N VAL A 204 5.32 7.99 -3.92
CA VAL A 204 5.77 6.82 -4.66
C VAL A 204 6.18 7.20 -6.07
N LYS A 205 7.26 6.56 -6.52
CA LYS A 205 7.76 6.59 -7.88
C LYS A 205 7.53 5.20 -8.49
N SER A 206 6.52 5.08 -9.34
CA SER A 206 6.22 3.85 -10.07
C SER A 206 6.85 3.93 -11.45
N VAL A 207 8.18 3.88 -11.48
CA VAL A 207 8.95 3.87 -12.72
C VAL A 207 9.54 2.47 -12.96
N PRO A 208 9.66 2.02 -14.21
CA PRO A 208 10.46 0.86 -14.53
C PRO A 208 11.89 1.07 -14.04
N GLY A 209 12.44 0.11 -13.31
CA GLY A 209 13.85 0.09 -12.96
C GLY A 209 14.76 -0.07 -14.19
N ARG A 210 16.07 -0.10 -13.96
CA ARG A 210 17.07 -0.31 -15.02
C ARG A 210 16.77 -1.59 -15.81
N ARG A 211 16.71 -1.52 -17.13
CA ARG A 211 16.62 -2.73 -17.97
C ARG A 211 17.93 -3.52 -17.95
N LEU A 212 17.80 -4.83 -17.82
CA LEU A 212 18.90 -5.79 -17.91
C LEU A 212 19.02 -6.35 -19.33
N ALA A 213 20.11 -7.07 -19.61
CA ALA A 213 20.38 -7.65 -20.93
C ALA A 213 19.30 -8.65 -21.39
N ASP A 214 18.55 -9.24 -20.45
CA ASP A 214 17.42 -10.12 -20.74
C ASP A 214 16.10 -9.37 -21.05
N GLY A 215 16.17 -8.05 -21.22
CA GLY A 215 15.03 -7.18 -21.55
C GLY A 215 14.11 -6.86 -20.37
N ARG A 216 14.32 -7.51 -19.21
CA ARG A 216 13.51 -7.31 -18.00
C ARG A 216 14.07 -6.20 -17.15
N THR A 217 13.20 -5.62 -16.34
CA THR A 217 13.56 -4.62 -15.35
C THR A 217 14.34 -5.26 -14.19
N LEU A 218 15.35 -4.52 -13.67
CA LEU A 218 16.05 -4.85 -12.44
C LEU A 218 15.05 -4.79 -11.28
N ASP A 219 14.95 -5.91 -10.55
CA ASP A 219 14.05 -6.10 -9.42
C ASP A 219 14.81 -6.83 -8.29
N GLY A 220 14.18 -7.72 -7.52
CA GLY A 220 14.83 -8.39 -6.40
C GLY A 220 15.05 -7.45 -5.21
N ARG A 221 16.24 -7.50 -4.62
CA ARG A 221 16.56 -6.73 -3.41
C ARG A 221 16.51 -5.22 -3.62
N ALA A 222 17.00 -4.72 -4.76
CA ALA A 222 16.92 -3.30 -5.08
C ALA A 222 15.45 -2.85 -5.22
N GLY A 223 14.64 -3.66 -5.92
CA GLY A 223 13.20 -3.40 -6.06
C GLY A 223 12.44 -3.45 -4.73
N LEU A 224 12.85 -4.30 -3.78
CA LEU A 224 12.29 -4.36 -2.42
C LEU A 224 12.62 -3.09 -1.61
N ALA A 225 13.86 -2.60 -1.67
CA ALA A 225 14.26 -1.38 -0.97
C ALA A 225 13.45 -0.16 -1.46
N ASP A 226 13.21 -0.04 -2.77
CA ASP A 226 12.42 1.05 -3.38
C ASP A 226 10.98 1.16 -2.84
N ILE A 227 10.41 0.05 -2.36
CA ILE A 227 9.01 -0.06 -1.96
C ILE A 227 8.82 -0.35 -0.47
N ALA A 228 9.92 -0.56 0.26
CA ALA A 228 9.91 -0.94 1.67
C ALA A 228 9.17 0.09 2.53
N HIS A 229 9.33 1.40 2.27
CA HIS A 229 8.62 2.44 3.01
C HIS A 229 7.10 2.37 2.84
N VAL A 230 6.62 1.94 1.67
CA VAL A 230 5.19 1.77 1.41
C VAL A 230 4.65 0.54 2.13
N LEU A 231 5.34 -0.60 2.02
CA LEU A 231 4.90 -1.85 2.64
C LEU A 231 5.02 -1.82 4.16
N ASN A 232 6.09 -1.22 4.71
CA ASN A 232 6.21 -0.97 6.15
C ASN A 232 5.13 -0.01 6.64
N GLY A 233 4.90 1.10 5.92
CA GLY A 233 3.85 2.05 6.28
C GLY A 233 2.46 1.41 6.29
N LEU A 234 2.17 0.55 5.30
CA LEU A 234 0.90 -0.17 5.24
C LEU A 234 0.77 -1.21 6.35
N ALA A 235 1.81 -2.03 6.58
CA ALA A 235 1.88 -3.01 7.67
C ALA A 235 1.65 -2.34 9.03
N GLU A 236 2.29 -1.20 9.26
CA GLU A 236 2.18 -0.44 10.49
C GLU A 236 0.77 0.06 10.77
N GLN A 237 0.10 0.66 9.77
CA GLN A 237 -1.27 1.13 9.94
C GLN A 237 -2.25 -0.02 10.18
N LEU A 238 -2.12 -1.11 9.43
CA LEU A 238 -3.00 -2.28 9.53
C LEU A 238 -2.81 -3.02 10.85
N TRP A 239 -1.57 -3.30 11.24
CA TRP A 239 -1.28 -3.98 12.50
C TRP A 239 -1.73 -3.17 13.71
N HIS A 240 -1.50 -1.86 13.70
CA HIS A 240 -2.01 -0.97 14.74
C HIS A 240 -3.54 -1.02 14.83
N GLN A 241 -4.22 -1.01 13.68
CA GLN A 241 -5.68 -1.09 13.64
C GLN A 241 -6.20 -2.42 14.19
N ASP A 242 -5.52 -3.53 13.92
CA ASP A 242 -5.84 -4.84 14.51
C ASP A 242 -5.64 -4.82 16.04
N GLN A 243 -4.55 -4.22 16.52
CA GLN A 243 -4.30 -4.09 17.96
C GLN A 243 -5.37 -3.25 18.65
N VAL A 244 -5.83 -2.16 18.03
CA VAL A 244 -6.95 -1.36 18.53
C VAL A 244 -8.25 -2.17 18.50
N ALA A 245 -8.54 -2.87 17.41
CA ALA A 245 -9.75 -3.69 17.27
C ALA A 245 -9.79 -4.85 18.28
N ALA A 246 -8.63 -5.42 18.62
CA ALA A 246 -8.46 -6.44 19.65
C ALA A 246 -8.49 -5.89 21.08
N GLY A 247 -8.57 -4.55 21.26
CA GLY A 247 -8.56 -3.91 22.58
C GLY A 247 -7.19 -3.90 23.28
N LEU A 248 -6.11 -4.18 22.55
CA LEU A 248 -4.74 -4.16 23.07
C LEU A 248 -4.17 -2.74 23.16
N LEU A 249 -4.69 -1.83 22.35
CA LEU A 249 -4.36 -0.39 22.38
C LEU A 249 -5.64 0.43 22.62
N PRO A 250 -5.53 1.56 23.33
CA PRO A 250 -6.67 2.44 23.51
C PRO A 250 -7.15 2.98 22.16
N ASN A 251 -8.45 2.94 21.94
CA ASN A 251 -9.06 3.66 20.84
C ASN A 251 -9.10 5.14 21.24
N THR A 252 -8.05 5.91 20.93
CA THR A 252 -7.99 7.33 21.25
C THR A 252 -8.94 8.11 20.34
N SER A 253 -10.25 7.94 20.54
CA SER A 253 -11.25 8.97 20.30
C SER A 253 -11.41 9.74 21.61
N GLU A 254 -10.41 10.52 21.99
CA GLU A 254 -10.50 11.32 23.22
C GLU A 254 -11.44 12.51 23.03
N ASN A 255 -12.48 12.49 23.87
CA ASN A 255 -12.96 13.61 24.66
C ASN A 255 -13.52 14.83 23.91
N THR A 256 -14.83 14.81 23.67
CA THR A 256 -15.63 16.04 23.72
C THR A 256 -15.70 16.47 25.19
N PRO A 257 -15.16 17.63 25.60
CA PRO A 257 -15.61 18.24 26.83
C PRO A 257 -17.04 18.77 26.57
N SER A 258 -17.93 18.42 27.49
CA SER A 258 -19.23 19.04 27.73
C SER A 258 -19.19 20.57 27.71
#